data_AF-A0A954C274-F1
#
_entry.id   AF-A0A954C274-F1
#
_cell.length_a   1.000
_cell.length_b   1.000
_cell.length_c   1.000
_cell.angle_alpha   90.00
_cell.angle_beta   90.00
_cell.angle_gamma   90.00
#
_symmetry.space_group_name_H-M   'P 1'
#
loop_
_entity.id
_entity.type
_entity.pdbx_description
1 polymer ?
#
loop_
_entity_poly.entity_id
_entity_poly.type
_entity_poly.pdbx_seq_one_letter_code
_entity_poly.pdbx_strand_id
1 'polypeptide(L)' 'LVMPHIARMLVGPNFDRLLPASMLLGAAYLLGVDTLVRTMSQVETPLGILTAFVGAPFFLWLLARGRHGWE' A
#
# COMPACT_ATOMS: atom_id res chain seq x y z
N LEU A 1 6.45 0.96 -0.92
CA LEU A 1 6.88 0.59 0.45
C LEU A 1 5.82 -0.25 1.17
N VAL A 2 4.56 0.22 1.26
CA VAL A 2 3.45 -0.50 1.90
C VAL A 2 3.11 -1.84 1.21
N MET A 3 2.85 -1.82 -0.10
CA MET A 3 2.37 -2.99 -0.84
C MET A 3 3.29 -4.22 -0.80
N PRO A 4 4.62 -4.13 -0.98
CA PRO A 4 5.48 -5.30 -0.83
C PRO A 4 5.54 -5.85 0.60
N HIS A 5 5.30 -5.04 1.63
CA HIS A 5 5.22 -5.51 3.01
C HIS A 5 3.92 -6.25 3.28
N ILE A 6 2.78 -5.72 2.79
CA ILE A 6 1.49 -6.42 2.84
C ILE A 6 1.58 -7.74 2.08
N ALA A 7 2.15 -7.73 0.86
CA ALA A 7 2.37 -8.94 0.08
C ALA A 7 3.21 -9.96 0.86
N ARG A 8 4.30 -9.53 1.50
CA ARG A 8 5.15 -10.41 2.32
C ARG A 8 4.40 -11.04 3.50
N MET A 9 3.47 -10.31 4.12
CA MET A 9 2.63 -10.84 5.18
C MET A 9 1.60 -11.87 4.68
N LEU A 10 1.17 -11.77 3.42
CA LEU A 10 0.15 -12.64 2.83
C LEU A 10 0.75 -13.91 2.20
N VAL A 11 1.84 -13.77 1.44
CA VAL A 11 2.43 -14.89 0.66
C VAL A 11 3.79 -15.36 1.18
N GLY A 12 4.31 -14.73 2.24
CA GLY A 12 5.62 -15.03 2.82
C GLY A 12 6.79 -14.34 2.10
N PRO A 13 8.03 -14.63 2.51
CA PRO A 13 9.23 -13.95 2.01
C PRO A 13 9.76 -14.47 0.66
N ASN A 14 9.25 -15.59 0.14
CA ASN A 14 9.73 -16.22 -1.08
C ASN A 14 9.51 -15.31 -2.29
N PHE A 15 10.60 -14.85 -2.93
CA PHE A 15 10.57 -13.86 -4.00
C PHE A 15 9.71 -14.26 -5.19
N ASP A 16 9.68 -15.53 -5.56
CA ASP A 16 8.89 -16.08 -6.67
C ASP A 16 7.39 -15.81 -6.52
N ARG A 17 6.89 -15.77 -5.29
CA ARG A 17 5.48 -15.46 -4.97
C ARG A 17 5.31 -14.01 -4.56
N LEU A 18 6.28 -13.44 -3.86
CA LEU A 18 6.26 -12.08 -3.34
C LEU A 18 6.22 -11.03 -4.46
N LEU A 19 7.05 -11.20 -5.50
CA LEU A 19 7.10 -10.28 -6.63
C LEU A 19 5.73 -10.16 -7.33
N PRO A 20 5.15 -11.24 -7.88
CA PRO A 20 3.86 -11.14 -8.56
C PRO A 20 2.74 -10.67 -7.62
N ALA A 21 2.72 -11.12 -6.36
CA ALA A 21 1.73 -10.67 -5.39
C ALA A 21 1.84 -9.16 -5.11
N SER A 22 3.06 -8.64 -4.92
CA SER A 22 3.28 -7.21 -4.65
C SER A 22 2.96 -6.33 -5.85
N MET A 23 3.22 -6.81 -7.08
CA MET A 23 2.86 -6.13 -8.32
C MET A 23 1.34 -6.04 -8.47
N LEU A 24 0.63 -7.17 -8.29
CA LEU A 24 -0.83 -7.20 -8.42
C LEU A 24 -1.52 -6.35 -7.35
N LEU A 25 -1.09 -6.46 -6.08
CA LEU A 25 -1.63 -5.63 -5.00
C LEU A 25 -1.35 -4.15 -5.23
N GLY A 26 -0.14 -3.80 -5.67
CA GLY A 26 0.22 -2.43 -6.01
C GLY A 26 -0.62 -1.87 -7.15
N ALA A 27 -0.78 -2.63 -8.24
CA ALA A 27 -1.58 -2.22 -9.39
C ALA A 27 -3.06 -2.03 -9.03
N ALA A 28 -3.66 -3.01 -8.32
CA ALA A 28 -5.05 -2.93 -7.90
C ALA A 28 -5.31 -1.73 -6.98
N TYR A 29 -4.41 -1.48 -6.03
CA TYR A 29 -4.50 -0.32 -5.14
C TYR A 29 -4.41 0.99 -5.92
N LEU A 30 -3.43 1.14 -6.82
CA LEU A 30 -3.23 2.37 -7.57
C LEU A 30 -4.43 2.68 -8.49
N LEU A 31 -4.92 1.66 -9.21
CA LEU A 31 -6.09 1.78 -10.09
C LEU A 31 -7.36 2.09 -9.31
N GLY A 32 -7.56 1.44 -8.16
CA GLY A 32 -8.70 1.70 -7.28
C GLY A 32 -8.70 3.14 -6.77
N VAL A 33 -7.55 3.63 -6.29
CA VAL A 33 -7.41 5.02 -5.85
C VAL A 33 -7.61 5.99 -7.01
N ASP A 34 -6.99 5.77 -8.17
CA ASP A 34 -7.16 6.63 -9.35
C ASP A 34 -8.62 6.73 -9.79
N THR A 35 -9.32 5.59 -9.85
CA THR A 35 -10.75 5.54 -10.18
C THR A 35 -11.58 6.30 -9.16
N LEU A 36 -11.28 6.15 -7.87
CA LEU A 36 -11.97 6.87 -6.79
C LEU A 36 -11.76 8.38 -6.91
N VAL A 37 -10.53 8.84 -7.17
CA VAL A 37 -10.20 10.27 -7.34
C VAL A 37 -11.00 10.86 -8.50
N ARG A 38 -11.00 10.16 -9.65
CA ARG A 38 -11.70 10.60 -10.86
C ARG A 38 -13.22 10.61 -10.69
N THR A 39 -13.76 9.73 -9.85
CA THR A 39 -15.20 9.64 -9.59
C THR A 39 -15.66 10.66 -8.56
N MET A 40 -14.86 10.93 -7.51
CA MET A 40 -15.24 11.80 -6.41
C MET A 40 -14.95 13.28 -6.65
N SER A 41 -14.10 13.62 -7.62
CA SER A 41 -13.72 15.01 -7.85
C SER A 41 -13.90 15.47 -9.29
N GLN A 42 -14.65 16.57 -9.46
CA GLN A 42 -14.75 17.33 -10.72
C GLN A 42 -13.52 18.20 -10.96
N VAL A 43 -12.66 18.38 -9.95
CA VAL A 43 -11.44 19.18 -9.98
C VAL A 43 -10.25 18.23 -9.84
N GLU A 44 -9.18 18.42 -10.61
CA GLU A 44 -7.97 17.59 -10.58
C GLU A 44 -7.36 17.56 -9.17
N THR A 45 -7.78 16.57 -8.39
CA THR A 45 -7.32 16.43 -7.01
C THR A 45 -6.01 15.67 -7.05
N PRO A 46 -4.94 16.19 -6.42
CA PRO A 46 -3.66 15.50 -6.45
C PRO A 46 -3.81 14.10 -5.88
N LEU A 47 -3.58 13.07 -6.71
CA LEU A 47 -3.55 11.66 -6.33
C LEU A 47 -2.66 11.40 -5.10
N GLY A 48 -1.62 12.23 -4.93
CA GLY A 48 -0.74 12.24 -3.78
C GLY A 48 -1.43 12.41 -2.43
N ILE A 49 -2.53 13.18 -2.35
CA ILE A 49 -3.22 13.44 -1.07
C ILE A 49 -3.99 12.20 -0.61
N LEU A 50 -4.73 11.56 -1.53
CA LEU A 50 -5.51 10.35 -1.22
C LEU A 50 -4.60 9.15 -0.94
N THR A 51 -3.52 9.00 -1.70
CA THR A 51 -2.53 7.95 -1.43
C THR A 51 -1.77 8.17 -0.13
N ALA A 52 -1.45 9.42 0.24
CA ALA A 52 -0.84 9.75 1.53
C ALA A 52 -1.79 9.51 2.70
N PHE A 53 -3.09 9.74 2.54
CA PHE A 53 -4.10 9.48 3.59
C PHE A 53 -4.18 8.01 3.99
N VAL A 54 -3.91 7.09 3.07
CA VAL A 54 -3.85 5.65 3.36
C VAL A 54 -2.43 5.22 3.73
N GLY A 55 -1.43 5.76 3.04
CA GLY A 55 -0.03 5.40 3.24
C GLY A 55 0.52 5.82 4.60
N ALA A 56 0.17 7.02 5.08
CA ALA A 56 0.63 7.56 6.36
C ALA A 56 0.16 6.74 7.59
N PRO A 57 -1.14 6.44 7.77
CA PRO A 57 -1.58 5.61 8.89
C PRO A 57 -1.05 4.19 8.79
N PHE A 58 -0.92 3.62 7.57
CA PHE A 58 -0.29 2.31 7.41
C PHE A 58 1.18 2.33 7.84
N PHE A 59 1.94 3.35 7.46
CA PHE A 59 3.34 3.50 7.86
C PHE A 59 3.49 3.65 9.37
N LEU A 60 2.64 4.46 9.99
CA LEU A 60 2.60 4.61 11.44
C LEU A 60 2.27 3.30 12.15
N TRP A 61 1.29 2.55 11.63
CA TRP A 61 0.96 1.23 12.15
C TRP A 61 2.11 0.23 11.99
N LEU A 62 2.79 0.21 10.84
CA LEU A 62 3.95 -0.65 10.61
C LEU A 62 5.10 -0.29 11.56
N LEU A 63 5.37 1.00 11.76
CA LEU A 63 6.38 1.48 12.70
C LEU A 63 6.03 1.09 14.14
N ALA A 64 4.76 1.24 14.53
CA ALA A 64 4.29 0.82 15.84
C ALA A 64 4.47 -0.70 16.05
N ARG A 65 4.25 -1.51 15.01
CA ARG A 65 4.40 -2.97 15.08
C ARG A 65 5.85 -3.44 15.04
N GLY A 66 6.73 -2.73 14.34
CA GLY A 66 8.17 -3.02 14.29
C GLY A 66 8.93 -2.72 15.59
N ARG A 67 8.27 -2.12 16.59
CA ARG A 67 8.85 -1.85 17.92
C ARG A 67 8.83 -3.06 18.86
N HIS A 68 8.23 -4.19 18.46
CA HIS A 68 8.31 -5.45 19.21
C HIS A 68 9.40 -6.36 18.63
N GLY A 69 10.61 -6.24 19.21
CA GLY A 69 11.53 -7.35 19.48
C GLY A 69 12.34 -7.94 18.32
N TRP A 70 13.62 -7.56 18.26
CA TRP A 70 14.69 -8.57 18.20
C TRP A 70 15.41 -8.48 19.55
N GLU A 71 14.93 -9.24 20.54
CA GLU A 71 15.78 -9.75 21.63
C GLU A 71 16.24 -11.16 21.23
#